data_AF-A0A7S2LNI4-F1
#
_entry.id   AF-A0A7S2LNI4-F1
#
_cell.length_a   1.000
_cell.length_b   1.000
_cell.length_c   1.000
_cell.angle_alpha   90.00
_cell.angle_beta   90.00
_cell.angle_gamma   90.00
#
_symmetry.space_group_name_H-M   'P 1'
#
loop_
_entity.id
_entity.type
_entity.pdbx_description
1 polymer ?
#
loop_
_entity_poly.entity_id
_entity_poly.type
_entity_poly.pdbx_seq_one_letter_code
_entity_poly.pdbx_strand_id
1 'polypeptide(L)'
;PPHPPPHPPYQRRAWRRTGEMAMLTAADLEELQTVKAKHLKAFLETQPPQSNGEDVLSAWEKLYDEDMRQVVVETIHGPSDDETNPALPYEKLQAVIGDGGNWKWPRMWQKFDEIERRGSAYREGEALNFDMPNKNPNVVPQRVLIVGGGPVGLRLAIEMRMGGHHVTVFEKRRERRDPDGSLSQLGFTNRINRPHMWPFVRNDLAKLNGKDLMRKEACYPVFTEPTTSSIGIDELQCLLLKNVLLLGVDFRLGVGYNNAEIRTDARTMRPTWEVDCTYDKIAADAFGKEHDQNKEVFDVLIGCDGPRSRVRETQERWFGEVEKRKFMDCVGIVANVRKVGKKRLKEMGFEYGQEPGDMNRTKMVFKDFFKQIEQTAGADIENLIYYKASLHNYTILVPKRADLVKHGLSGKVYTFAQGRETAADARNEEKAKLKDYCRKVLK
;
A
#
# COMPACT_ATOMS: atom_id res chain seq x y z
N PRO A 1 15.55 0.28 -33.42
CA PRO A 1 14.24 0.97 -33.27
C PRO A 1 14.46 2.48 -33.09
N PRO A 2 13.83 3.35 -33.90
CA PRO A 2 13.95 4.77 -33.71
C PRO A 2 13.27 5.16 -32.39
N HIS A 3 13.88 6.08 -31.66
CA HIS A 3 13.28 6.65 -30.45
C HIS A 3 11.92 7.28 -30.78
N PRO A 4 10.91 7.18 -29.89
CA PRO A 4 9.68 7.92 -30.07
C PRO A 4 10.01 9.43 -30.09
N PRO A 5 9.27 10.24 -30.88
CA PRO A 5 9.48 11.67 -30.95
C PRO A 5 9.29 12.30 -29.56
N PRO A 6 10.00 13.40 -29.24
CA PRO A 6 9.75 14.14 -28.01
C PRO A 6 8.30 14.64 -28.00
N HIS A 7 7.57 14.36 -26.93
CA HIS A 7 6.21 14.86 -26.74
C HIS A 7 6.21 16.40 -26.69
N PRO A 8 5.18 17.06 -27.25
CA PRO A 8 5.07 18.51 -27.21
C PRO A 8 5.07 19.02 -25.75
N PRO A 9 5.56 20.25 -25.48
CA PRO A 9 5.52 20.82 -24.15
C PRO A 9 4.08 20.87 -23.62
N TYR A 10 3.89 20.38 -22.40
CA TYR A 10 2.60 20.32 -21.71
C TYR A 10 1.94 21.70 -21.68
N GLN A 11 0.90 21.91 -22.49
CA GLN A 11 0.17 23.17 -22.57
C GLN A 11 -0.73 23.34 -21.34
N ARG A 12 -0.65 24.50 -20.67
CA ARG A 12 -1.62 24.88 -19.64
C ARG A 12 -3.02 24.94 -20.28
N ARG A 13 -3.93 24.06 -19.85
CA ARG A 13 -5.33 24.06 -20.31
C ARG A 13 -6.06 25.33 -19.83
N ALA A 14 -6.93 25.89 -20.68
CA ALA A 14 -7.72 27.09 -20.38
C ALA A 14 -9.07 26.70 -19.74
N TRP A 15 -9.53 27.50 -18.76
CA TRP A 15 -10.63 27.18 -17.84
C TRP A 15 -11.84 28.11 -18.05
N ARG A 16 -13.06 27.59 -17.88
CA ARG A 16 -14.27 28.38 -17.57
C ARG A 16 -15.07 27.68 -16.46
N ARG A 17 -15.88 28.46 -15.74
CA ARG A 17 -16.66 28.05 -14.56
C ARG A 17 -18.09 28.53 -14.71
N THR A 18 -19.08 27.75 -14.28
CA THR A 18 -20.47 28.22 -14.12
C THR A 18 -21.11 27.70 -12.83
N GLY A 19 -21.79 28.59 -12.10
CA GLY A 19 -22.92 28.30 -11.20
C GLY A 19 -22.66 28.09 -9.71
N GLU A 20 -23.03 29.09 -8.89
CA GLU A 20 -23.31 29.05 -7.42
C GLU A 20 -22.19 28.80 -6.40
N MET A 21 -20.93 29.00 -6.77
CA MET A 21 -19.93 29.48 -5.82
C MET A 21 -19.48 30.87 -6.22
N ALA A 22 -19.46 31.78 -5.25
CA ALA A 22 -18.90 33.11 -5.40
C ALA A 22 -17.59 33.03 -6.21
N MET A 23 -17.48 33.84 -7.25
CA MET A 23 -16.31 33.86 -8.12
C MET A 23 -15.07 34.10 -7.27
N LEU A 24 -14.32 33.02 -6.96
CA LEU A 24 -12.98 33.14 -6.40
C LEU A 24 -12.22 34.09 -7.33
N THR A 25 -11.75 35.20 -6.77
CA THR A 25 -10.96 36.17 -7.50
C THR A 25 -9.67 35.49 -7.98
N ALA A 26 -8.96 36.13 -8.91
CA ALA A 26 -7.63 35.65 -9.31
C ALA A 26 -6.69 35.50 -8.09
N ALA A 27 -6.85 36.35 -7.07
CA ALA A 27 -6.11 36.29 -5.82
C ALA A 27 -6.50 35.05 -4.99
N ASP A 28 -7.80 34.78 -4.83
CA ASP A 28 -8.26 33.59 -4.08
C ASP A 28 -7.81 32.28 -4.77
N LEU A 29 -7.67 32.30 -6.10
CA LEU A 29 -7.13 31.18 -6.86
C LEU A 29 -5.64 30.96 -6.66
N GLU A 30 -4.87 32.03 -6.66
CA GLU A 30 -3.43 31.99 -6.38
C GLU A 30 -3.18 31.54 -4.94
N GLU A 31 -4.01 32.00 -4.00
CA GLU A 31 -4.01 31.53 -2.61
C GLU A 31 -4.33 30.03 -2.52
N LEU A 32 -5.43 29.58 -3.14
CA LEU A 32 -5.81 28.17 -3.16
C LEU A 32 -4.70 27.30 -3.77
N GLN A 33 -4.14 27.71 -4.90
CA GLN A 33 -3.01 27.02 -5.53
C GLN A 33 -1.82 26.90 -4.56
N THR A 34 -1.45 27.99 -3.88
CA THR A 34 -0.34 28.03 -2.93
C THR A 34 -0.58 27.09 -1.74
N VAL A 35 -1.78 27.14 -1.16
CA VAL A 35 -2.19 26.28 -0.03
C VAL A 35 -2.19 24.82 -0.45
N LYS A 36 -2.80 24.48 -1.59
CA LYS A 36 -2.91 23.10 -2.06
C LYS A 36 -1.58 22.53 -2.53
N ALA A 37 -0.69 23.33 -3.11
CA ALA A 37 0.70 22.92 -3.40
C ALA A 37 1.45 22.55 -2.11
N LYS A 38 1.30 23.33 -1.03
CA LYS A 38 1.90 23.01 0.27
C LYS A 38 1.32 21.70 0.85
N HIS A 39 0.01 21.49 0.76
CA HIS A 39 -0.62 20.26 1.21
C HIS A 39 -0.22 19.05 0.37
N LEU A 40 -0.08 19.20 -0.94
CA LEU A 40 0.41 18.13 -1.82
C LEU A 40 1.83 17.74 -1.43
N LYS A 41 2.71 18.71 -1.21
CA LYS A 41 4.07 18.42 -0.72
C LYS A 41 4.05 17.65 0.61
N ALA A 42 3.23 18.08 1.57
CA ALA A 42 3.10 17.39 2.85
C ALA A 42 2.60 15.94 2.67
N PHE A 43 1.53 15.74 1.90
CA PHE A 43 0.98 14.42 1.58
C PHE A 43 2.01 13.49 0.91
N LEU A 44 2.75 14.01 -0.08
CA LEU A 44 3.80 13.24 -0.75
C LEU A 44 4.93 12.90 0.22
N GLU A 45 5.27 13.79 1.15
CA GLU A 45 6.30 13.56 2.16
C GLU A 45 5.84 12.60 3.28
N THR A 46 4.55 12.52 3.63
CA THR A 46 4.06 11.64 4.71
C THR A 46 4.28 10.16 4.40
N GLN A 47 5.20 9.51 5.13
CA GLN A 47 5.64 8.14 4.88
C GLN A 47 6.17 7.45 6.15
N PRO A 48 6.07 6.11 6.22
CA PRO A 48 6.75 5.32 7.24
C PRO A 48 8.27 5.53 7.24
N PRO A 49 8.94 5.40 8.39
CA PRO A 49 8.40 5.11 9.72
C PRO A 49 8.09 6.37 10.52
N GLN A 50 8.42 7.56 10.01
CA GLN A 50 8.19 8.82 10.73
C GLN A 50 6.71 9.17 10.83
N SER A 51 5.92 8.65 9.90
CA SER A 51 4.47 8.82 9.84
C SER A 51 3.79 7.47 9.60
N ASN A 52 2.61 7.28 10.16
CA ASN A 52 1.82 6.07 9.96
C ASN A 52 0.76 6.26 8.85
N GLY A 53 -0.12 5.28 8.69
CA GLY A 53 -1.15 5.29 7.65
C GLY A 53 -2.23 6.35 7.90
N GLU A 54 -2.52 6.65 9.17
CA GLU A 54 -3.48 7.68 9.56
C GLU A 54 -2.97 9.08 9.24
N ASP A 55 -1.65 9.31 9.37
CA ASP A 55 -1.04 10.56 8.95
C ASP A 55 -1.21 10.80 7.44
N VAL A 56 -1.13 9.74 6.61
CA VAL A 56 -1.33 9.86 5.16
C VAL A 56 -2.77 10.27 4.85
N LEU A 57 -3.75 9.68 5.54
CA LEU A 57 -5.16 10.05 5.41
C LEU A 57 -5.42 11.47 5.92
N SER A 58 -4.83 11.85 7.05
CA SER A 58 -4.95 13.20 7.60
C SER A 58 -4.34 14.26 6.68
N ALA A 59 -3.23 13.93 5.99
CA ALA A 59 -2.65 14.80 4.97
C ALA A 59 -3.53 14.86 3.71
N TRP A 60 -4.18 13.75 3.35
CA TRP A 60 -5.13 13.69 2.25
C TRP A 60 -6.37 14.54 2.51
N GLU A 61 -6.96 14.49 3.70
CA GLU A 61 -8.13 15.28 4.07
C GLU A 61 -7.88 16.79 3.96
N LYS A 62 -6.66 17.25 4.23
CA LYS A 62 -6.25 18.66 4.04
C LYS A 62 -5.99 19.00 2.57
N LEU A 63 -5.49 18.02 1.81
CA LEU A 63 -5.20 18.18 0.39
C LEU A 63 -6.48 18.20 -0.44
N TYR A 64 -7.44 17.32 -0.13
CA TYR A 64 -8.67 17.08 -0.89
C TYR A 64 -9.90 17.21 0.02
N ASP A 65 -10.05 18.41 0.56
CA ASP A 65 -11.17 18.88 1.36
C ASP A 65 -12.37 19.31 0.49
N GLU A 66 -13.40 19.89 1.11
CA GLU A 66 -14.62 20.36 0.44
C GLU A 66 -14.33 21.32 -0.72
N ASP A 67 -13.42 22.27 -0.54
CA ASP A 67 -13.04 23.23 -1.59
C ASP A 67 -12.53 22.50 -2.84
N MET A 68 -11.67 21.48 -2.66
CA MET A 68 -11.16 20.68 -3.77
C MET A 68 -12.19 19.74 -4.37
N ARG A 69 -13.15 19.23 -3.58
CA ARG A 69 -14.25 18.38 -4.08
C ARG A 69 -15.16 19.15 -5.02
N GLN A 70 -15.38 20.43 -4.74
CA GLN A 70 -16.23 21.32 -5.54
C GLN A 70 -15.55 21.88 -6.80
N VAL A 71 -14.25 21.61 -7.00
CA VAL A 71 -13.55 22.01 -8.24
C VAL A 71 -14.15 21.29 -9.44
N VAL A 72 -14.51 22.09 -10.45
CA VAL A 72 -15.00 21.64 -11.75
C VAL A 72 -13.88 21.75 -12.78
N VAL A 73 -13.65 20.67 -13.53
CA VAL A 73 -12.68 20.58 -14.62
C VAL A 73 -13.42 20.62 -15.95
N GLU A 74 -12.95 21.45 -16.88
CA GLU A 74 -13.47 21.45 -18.25
C GLU A 74 -12.95 20.24 -19.02
N THR A 75 -13.87 19.45 -19.55
CA THR A 75 -13.58 18.23 -20.32
C THR A 75 -14.11 18.37 -21.75
N ILE A 76 -13.86 17.39 -22.60
CA ILE A 76 -14.43 17.32 -23.94
C ILE A 76 -15.97 17.19 -23.97
N HIS A 77 -16.57 16.76 -22.86
CA HIS A 77 -18.03 16.63 -22.71
C HIS A 77 -18.64 17.83 -21.94
N GLY A 78 -17.84 18.87 -21.68
CA GLY A 78 -18.22 20.04 -20.89
C GLY A 78 -17.69 19.99 -19.45
N PRO A 79 -18.28 20.77 -18.53
CA PRO A 79 -17.88 20.80 -17.12
C PRO A 79 -18.02 19.43 -16.46
N SER A 80 -17.05 19.06 -15.62
CA SER A 80 -17.10 17.80 -14.86
C SER A 80 -18.18 17.80 -13.77
N ASP A 81 -18.80 16.66 -13.53
CA ASP A 81 -19.77 16.41 -12.46
C ASP A 81 -19.62 14.97 -11.95
N ASP A 82 -20.10 14.68 -10.74
CA ASP A 82 -19.86 13.37 -10.11
C ASP A 82 -20.69 12.21 -10.70
N GLU A 83 -21.71 12.50 -11.52
CA GLU A 83 -22.66 11.49 -12.03
C GLU A 83 -22.34 11.07 -13.46
N THR A 84 -22.24 12.03 -14.38
CA THR A 84 -22.18 11.78 -15.83
C THR A 84 -20.82 12.07 -16.44
N ASN A 85 -20.06 12.98 -15.83
CA ASN A 85 -18.76 13.41 -16.33
C ASN A 85 -17.70 13.51 -15.20
N PRO A 86 -17.41 12.40 -14.49
CA PRO A 86 -16.60 12.45 -13.28
C PRO A 86 -15.14 12.80 -13.55
N ALA A 87 -14.62 13.74 -12.75
CA ALA A 87 -13.19 14.02 -12.67
C ALA A 87 -12.58 13.38 -11.42
N LEU A 88 -11.50 12.62 -11.61
CA LEU A 88 -10.72 11.99 -10.54
C LEU A 88 -10.04 13.07 -9.68
N PRO A 89 -9.78 12.78 -8.39
CA PRO A 89 -9.12 13.74 -7.51
C PRO A 89 -7.79 14.27 -8.05
N TYR A 90 -6.98 13.41 -8.68
CA TYR A 90 -5.72 13.86 -9.29
C TYR A 90 -5.93 14.86 -10.43
N GLU A 91 -7.01 14.74 -11.22
CA GLU A 91 -7.34 15.66 -12.33
C GLU A 91 -7.70 17.04 -11.78
N LYS A 92 -8.51 17.08 -10.70
CA LYS A 92 -8.84 18.32 -9.98
C LYS A 92 -7.59 18.95 -9.35
N LEU A 93 -6.73 18.14 -8.73
CA LEU A 93 -5.47 18.61 -8.14
C LEU A 93 -4.51 19.14 -9.21
N GLN A 94 -4.35 18.44 -10.34
CA GLN A 94 -3.53 18.89 -11.48
C GLN A 94 -4.07 20.20 -12.05
N ALA A 95 -5.38 20.36 -12.12
CA ALA A 95 -6.02 21.59 -12.60
C ALA A 95 -5.72 22.80 -11.71
N VAL A 96 -5.79 22.63 -10.39
CA VAL A 96 -5.55 23.73 -9.43
C VAL A 96 -4.06 23.98 -9.20
N ILE A 97 -3.28 22.92 -9.02
CA ILE A 97 -1.87 23.03 -8.59
C ILE A 97 -0.94 23.22 -9.79
N GLY A 98 -1.22 22.55 -10.92
CA GLY A 98 -0.33 22.51 -12.07
C GLY A 98 1.04 21.91 -11.72
N ASP A 99 2.11 22.62 -12.04
CA ASP A 99 3.48 22.26 -11.63
C ASP A 99 3.79 22.63 -10.17
N GLY A 100 3.03 23.55 -9.58
CA GLY A 100 3.25 24.18 -8.27
C GLY A 100 4.71 24.42 -7.90
N GLY A 101 5.53 24.84 -8.88
CA GLY A 101 6.97 25.10 -8.68
C GLY A 101 7.84 23.84 -8.46
N ASN A 102 7.31 22.65 -8.72
CA ASN A 102 8.03 21.39 -8.56
C ASN A 102 8.12 20.61 -9.87
N TRP A 103 9.33 20.49 -10.41
CA TRP A 103 9.60 19.82 -11.69
C TRP A 103 9.15 18.34 -11.75
N LYS A 104 8.95 17.68 -10.60
CA LYS A 104 8.48 16.28 -10.57
C LYS A 104 6.97 16.15 -10.81
N TRP A 105 6.18 17.17 -10.47
CA TRP A 105 4.72 17.07 -10.49
C TRP A 105 4.16 16.91 -11.90
N PRO A 106 4.64 17.62 -12.94
CA PRO A 106 4.21 17.37 -14.32
C PRO A 106 4.41 15.91 -14.76
N ARG A 107 5.55 15.29 -14.42
CA ARG A 107 5.81 13.87 -14.70
C ARG A 107 4.85 12.96 -13.93
N MET A 108 4.54 13.31 -12.69
CA MET A 108 3.64 12.53 -11.86
C MET A 108 2.21 12.53 -12.44
N TRP A 109 1.73 13.68 -12.88
CA TRP A 109 0.43 13.82 -13.55
C TRP A 109 0.38 13.05 -14.85
N GLN A 110 1.40 13.23 -15.71
CA GLN A 110 1.51 12.49 -16.97
C GLN A 110 1.39 10.98 -16.76
N LYS A 111 2.02 10.42 -15.73
CA LYS A 111 1.91 8.99 -15.44
C LYS A 111 0.51 8.52 -15.07
N PHE A 112 -0.29 9.37 -14.43
CA PHE A 112 -1.71 9.07 -14.19
C PHE A 112 -2.51 9.14 -15.48
N ASP A 113 -2.22 10.10 -16.34
CA ASP A 113 -2.86 10.27 -17.65
C ASP A 113 -2.59 9.08 -18.57
N GLU A 114 -1.39 8.49 -18.48
CA GLU A 114 -0.97 7.27 -19.17
C GLU A 114 -1.64 5.98 -18.66
N ILE A 115 -2.38 6.02 -17.54
CA ILE A 115 -3.09 4.84 -17.05
C ILE A 115 -4.32 4.60 -17.93
N GLU A 116 -4.40 3.42 -18.52
CA GLU A 116 -5.55 2.99 -19.31
C GLU A 116 -6.82 2.93 -18.45
N ARG A 117 -7.92 3.53 -18.95
CA ARG A 117 -9.25 3.54 -18.29
C ARG A 117 -10.32 3.00 -19.23
N ARG A 118 -11.47 2.64 -18.66
CA ARG A 118 -12.59 2.03 -19.36
C ARG A 118 -13.93 2.56 -18.83
N GLY A 119 -15.02 2.27 -19.55
CA GLY A 119 -16.37 2.65 -19.15
C GLY A 119 -16.62 4.16 -19.22
N SER A 120 -17.63 4.63 -18.47
CA SER A 120 -18.06 6.03 -18.47
C SER A 120 -17.03 7.02 -17.93
N ALA A 121 -16.07 6.57 -17.12
CA ALA A 121 -14.98 7.41 -16.63
C ALA A 121 -13.92 7.70 -17.70
N TYR A 122 -13.94 6.99 -18.83
CA TYR A 122 -13.04 7.25 -19.96
C TYR A 122 -13.72 8.18 -20.97
N ARG A 123 -13.14 9.36 -21.14
CA ARG A 123 -13.63 10.42 -22.04
C ARG A 123 -12.89 10.33 -23.37
N GLU A 124 -13.49 9.63 -24.33
CA GLU A 124 -12.93 9.36 -25.65
C GLU A 124 -12.67 10.64 -26.45
N GLY A 125 -11.46 10.79 -27.01
CA GLY A 125 -11.06 12.01 -27.71
C GLY A 125 -10.53 13.11 -26.79
N GLU A 126 -10.37 12.83 -25.49
CA GLU A 126 -9.68 13.75 -24.59
C GLU A 126 -8.16 13.61 -24.75
N ALA A 127 -7.44 14.73 -24.77
CA ALA A 127 -5.98 14.74 -24.83
C ALA A 127 -5.32 13.93 -23.69
N LEU A 128 -5.99 13.86 -22.53
CA LEU A 128 -5.59 13.05 -21.37
C LEU A 128 -5.58 11.54 -21.67
N ASN A 129 -6.42 11.12 -22.61
CA ASN A 129 -6.57 9.77 -23.10
C ASN A 129 -5.85 9.56 -24.45
N PHE A 130 -4.96 10.49 -24.82
CA PHE A 130 -4.22 10.52 -26.09
C PHE A 130 -5.12 10.45 -27.32
N ASP A 131 -6.32 11.04 -27.22
CA ASP A 131 -7.33 11.05 -28.26
C ASP A 131 -7.70 9.64 -28.77
N MET A 132 -7.47 8.62 -27.93
CA MET A 132 -7.74 7.22 -28.27
C MET A 132 -9.24 6.88 -28.07
N PRO A 133 -9.74 5.87 -28.79
CA PRO A 133 -11.12 5.39 -28.60
C PRO A 133 -11.29 4.68 -27.27
N ASN A 134 -12.49 4.73 -26.70
CA ASN A 134 -12.81 3.93 -25.51
C ASN A 134 -12.84 2.46 -25.91
N LYS A 135 -11.85 1.68 -25.47
CA LYS A 135 -11.78 0.24 -25.81
C LYS A 135 -12.93 -0.58 -25.23
N ASN A 136 -13.61 -0.06 -24.20
CA ASN A 136 -14.68 -0.78 -23.53
C ASN A 136 -15.75 0.21 -23.01
N PRO A 137 -16.52 0.85 -23.91
CA PRO A 137 -17.49 1.89 -23.55
C PRO A 137 -18.70 1.32 -22.82
N ASN A 138 -18.99 0.03 -23.00
CA ASN A 138 -20.17 -0.63 -22.46
C ASN A 138 -20.00 -1.14 -21.02
N VAL A 139 -18.90 -0.80 -20.35
CA VAL A 139 -18.72 -1.19 -18.94
C VAL A 139 -19.73 -0.43 -18.09
N VAL A 140 -20.62 -1.17 -17.44
CA VAL A 140 -21.59 -0.64 -16.48
C VAL A 140 -20.90 -0.50 -15.12
N PRO A 141 -20.89 0.70 -14.51
CA PRO A 141 -20.33 0.89 -13.17
C PRO A 141 -21.00 -0.02 -12.14
N GLN A 142 -20.18 -0.63 -11.29
CA GLN A 142 -20.63 -1.47 -10.19
C GLN A 142 -20.07 -0.92 -8.88
N ARG A 143 -20.81 -1.09 -7.78
CA ARG A 143 -20.36 -0.81 -6.42
C ARG A 143 -19.54 -1.99 -5.91
N VAL A 144 -18.23 -1.83 -5.86
CA VAL A 144 -17.28 -2.89 -5.49
C VAL A 144 -16.78 -2.63 -4.08
N LEU A 145 -16.96 -3.62 -3.19
CA LEU A 145 -16.31 -3.65 -1.88
C LEU A 145 -15.08 -4.55 -1.91
N ILE A 146 -13.94 -4.00 -1.52
CA ILE A 146 -12.70 -4.73 -1.24
C ILE A 146 -12.45 -4.72 0.26
N VAL A 147 -12.41 -5.91 0.87
CA VAL A 147 -12.14 -6.06 2.30
C VAL A 147 -10.65 -6.29 2.52
N GLY A 148 -9.93 -5.30 3.01
CA GLY A 148 -8.51 -5.35 3.37
C GLY A 148 -7.64 -4.34 2.62
N GLY A 149 -7.01 -3.41 3.36
CA GLY A 149 -6.07 -2.39 2.85
C GLY A 149 -4.63 -2.87 2.73
N GLY A 150 -4.41 -4.17 2.49
CA GLY A 150 -3.10 -4.73 2.19
C GLY A 150 -2.64 -4.40 0.76
N PRO A 151 -1.39 -4.70 0.39
CA PRO A 151 -0.88 -4.44 -0.97
C PRO A 151 -1.77 -4.99 -2.09
N VAL A 152 -2.26 -6.22 -1.94
CA VAL A 152 -3.13 -6.87 -2.93
C VAL A 152 -4.46 -6.13 -3.06
N GLY A 153 -5.11 -5.80 -1.95
CA GLY A 153 -6.39 -5.09 -1.94
C GLY A 153 -6.29 -3.69 -2.53
N LEU A 154 -5.26 -2.91 -2.17
CA LEU A 154 -5.04 -1.58 -2.72
C LEU A 154 -4.71 -1.61 -4.21
N ARG A 155 -3.88 -2.56 -4.66
CA ARG A 155 -3.55 -2.71 -6.08
C ARG A 155 -4.77 -3.10 -6.91
N LEU A 156 -5.61 -3.99 -6.38
CA LEU A 156 -6.87 -4.38 -7.01
C LEU A 156 -7.86 -3.20 -7.06
N ALA A 157 -7.91 -2.38 -6.01
CA ALA A 157 -8.78 -1.21 -5.97
C ALA A 157 -8.45 -0.22 -7.09
N ILE A 158 -7.16 -0.02 -7.37
CA ILE A 158 -6.69 0.77 -8.51
C ILE A 158 -7.22 0.18 -9.83
N GLU A 159 -7.02 -1.12 -10.10
CA GLU A 159 -7.53 -1.74 -11.34
C GLU A 159 -9.06 -1.60 -11.48
N MET A 160 -9.80 -1.88 -10.41
CA MET A 160 -11.27 -1.81 -10.43
C MET A 160 -11.75 -0.38 -10.69
N ARG A 161 -11.07 0.62 -10.11
CA ARG A 161 -11.38 2.03 -10.33
C ARG A 161 -11.09 2.44 -11.77
N MET A 162 -9.95 2.02 -12.32
CA MET A 162 -9.61 2.25 -13.73
C MET A 162 -10.51 1.48 -14.70
N GLY A 163 -11.10 0.37 -14.24
CA GLY A 163 -12.13 -0.38 -14.93
C GLY A 163 -13.47 0.35 -15.05
N GLY A 164 -13.67 1.48 -14.37
CA GLY A 164 -14.91 2.26 -14.40
C GLY A 164 -15.88 1.93 -13.26
N HIS A 165 -15.44 1.24 -12.21
CA HIS A 165 -16.28 0.89 -11.07
C HIS A 165 -16.18 1.92 -9.92
N HIS A 166 -17.18 1.92 -9.04
CA HIS A 166 -17.16 2.65 -7.77
C HIS A 166 -16.58 1.73 -6.71
N VAL A 167 -15.39 2.06 -6.19
CA VAL A 167 -14.62 1.15 -5.35
C VAL A 167 -14.54 1.69 -3.93
N THR A 168 -14.96 0.86 -2.97
CA THR A 168 -14.78 1.10 -1.53
C THR A 168 -13.83 0.05 -0.96
N VAL A 169 -12.88 0.48 -0.12
CA VAL A 169 -11.94 -0.40 0.58
C VAL A 169 -12.17 -0.31 2.08
N PHE A 170 -12.44 -1.43 2.75
CA PHE A 170 -12.51 -1.49 4.22
C PHE A 170 -11.18 -1.97 4.80
N GLU A 171 -10.61 -1.20 5.74
CA GLU A 171 -9.46 -1.63 6.53
C GLU A 171 -9.73 -1.43 8.03
N LYS A 172 -9.81 -2.53 8.76
CA LYS A 172 -10.16 -2.51 10.19
C LYS A 172 -9.01 -2.08 11.12
N ARG A 173 -7.75 -2.17 10.68
CA ARG A 173 -6.60 -2.00 11.58
C ARG A 173 -6.13 -0.56 11.64
N ARG A 174 -6.55 0.13 12.72
CA ARG A 174 -5.87 1.33 13.21
C ARG A 174 -4.62 1.00 14.01
N GLU A 175 -3.67 1.92 13.96
CA GLU A 175 -2.55 1.93 14.90
C GLU A 175 -3.10 2.30 16.28
N ARG A 176 -2.71 1.56 17.34
CA ARG A 176 -2.99 1.99 18.72
C ARG A 176 -1.69 2.05 19.49
N ARG A 177 -1.53 3.16 20.20
CA ARG A 177 -0.45 3.40 21.14
C ARG A 177 -1.01 3.54 22.54
N ASP A 178 -0.29 2.99 23.50
CA ASP A 178 -0.58 3.18 24.91
C ASP A 178 -0.18 4.60 25.33
N PRO A 179 -0.65 5.12 26.50
CA PRO A 179 -0.35 6.47 26.96
C PRO A 179 1.15 6.78 27.10
N ASP A 180 1.99 5.76 27.24
CA ASP A 180 3.46 5.87 27.30
C ASP A 180 4.13 5.95 25.91
N GLY A 181 3.33 5.95 24.84
CA GLY A 181 3.77 6.01 23.44
C GLY A 181 4.17 4.66 22.83
N SER A 182 4.10 3.57 23.60
CA SER A 182 4.41 2.23 23.12
C SER A 182 3.30 1.68 22.21
N LEU A 183 3.67 0.85 21.24
CA LEU A 183 2.75 0.34 20.23
C LEU A 183 2.01 -0.91 20.73
N SER A 184 0.71 -0.82 20.98
CA SER A 184 -0.12 -1.94 21.46
C SER A 184 -0.88 -2.67 20.33
N GLN A 185 -1.21 -1.96 19.25
CA GLN A 185 -1.80 -2.55 18.04
C GLN A 185 -1.12 -2.05 16.78
N LEU A 186 -0.67 -2.99 15.94
CA LEU A 186 -0.17 -2.69 14.59
C LEU A 186 -1.33 -2.18 13.72
N GLY A 187 -1.20 -0.97 13.19
CA GLY A 187 -2.03 -0.46 12.11
C GLY A 187 -1.68 -1.11 10.77
N PHE A 188 -2.43 -0.74 9.73
CA PHE A 188 -2.25 -1.39 8.43
C PHE A 188 -0.89 -1.11 7.79
N THR A 189 -0.28 0.07 7.99
CA THR A 189 1.03 0.46 7.43
C THR A 189 2.24 0.24 8.35
N ASN A 190 2.11 -0.53 9.44
CA ASN A 190 3.20 -0.72 10.41
C ASN A 190 4.01 -2.02 10.20
N ARG A 191 3.80 -2.72 9.08
CA ARG A 191 4.49 -3.99 8.80
C ARG A 191 5.75 -3.74 8.00
N ILE A 192 6.88 -3.86 8.68
CA ILE A 192 8.20 -3.57 8.09
C ILE A 192 8.84 -4.78 7.40
N ASN A 193 8.18 -5.95 7.38
CA ASN A 193 8.72 -7.12 6.68
C ASN A 193 8.74 -6.88 5.17
N ARG A 194 9.73 -7.44 4.46
CA ARG A 194 9.97 -7.16 3.04
C ARG A 194 9.71 -8.39 2.16
N PRO A 195 8.60 -8.47 1.42
CA PRO A 195 8.41 -9.47 0.37
C PRO A 195 9.38 -9.28 -0.80
N HIS A 196 9.66 -10.39 -1.48
CA HIS A 196 10.35 -10.36 -2.76
C HIS A 196 9.46 -9.71 -3.83
N MET A 197 10.07 -8.94 -4.72
CA MET A 197 9.43 -8.19 -5.79
C MET A 197 10.01 -8.63 -7.14
N TRP A 198 9.18 -9.29 -7.95
CA TRP A 198 9.58 -9.68 -9.32
C TRP A 198 9.76 -8.43 -10.20
N PRO A 199 10.55 -8.52 -11.29
CA PRO A 199 10.76 -7.38 -12.19
C PRO A 199 9.48 -6.76 -12.74
N PHE A 200 8.48 -7.58 -13.07
CA PHE A 200 7.19 -7.07 -13.58
C PHE A 200 6.44 -6.25 -12.52
N VAL A 201 6.51 -6.65 -11.24
CA VAL A 201 5.91 -5.91 -10.12
C VAL A 201 6.62 -4.56 -9.95
N ARG A 202 7.95 -4.52 -10.06
CA ARG A 202 8.68 -3.24 -10.04
C ARG A 202 8.20 -2.32 -11.17
N ASN A 203 8.07 -2.85 -12.38
CA ASN A 203 7.65 -2.07 -13.54
C ASN A 203 6.23 -1.54 -13.37
N ASP A 204 5.32 -2.35 -12.81
CA ASP A 204 3.97 -1.94 -12.45
C ASP A 204 3.97 -0.80 -11.42
N LEU A 205 4.71 -0.94 -10.32
CA LEU A 205 4.84 0.12 -9.31
C LEU A 205 5.51 1.39 -9.85
N ALA A 206 6.41 1.27 -10.84
CA ALA A 206 7.03 2.42 -11.48
C ALA A 206 6.03 3.24 -12.33
N LYS A 207 5.07 2.56 -12.97
CA LYS A 207 3.93 3.20 -13.66
C LYS A 207 3.01 3.90 -12.66
N LEU A 208 2.77 3.27 -11.50
CA LEU A 208 2.03 3.86 -10.37
C LEU A 208 2.86 4.87 -9.56
N ASN A 209 3.66 5.68 -10.25
CA ASN A 209 4.43 6.76 -9.65
C ASN A 209 5.37 6.36 -8.49
N GLY A 210 5.92 5.14 -8.48
CA GLY A 210 6.78 4.63 -7.39
C GLY A 210 7.98 5.52 -7.02
N LYS A 211 8.55 6.27 -7.97
CA LYS A 211 9.65 7.21 -7.75
C LYS A 211 9.21 8.61 -7.29
N ASP A 212 7.94 8.94 -7.54
CA ASP A 212 7.40 10.31 -7.52
C ASP A 212 6.49 10.53 -6.30
N LEU A 213 5.76 9.50 -5.87
CA LEU A 213 4.91 9.52 -4.67
C LEU A 213 5.64 9.20 -3.36
N MET A 214 6.91 8.78 -3.48
CA MET A 214 7.74 8.36 -2.37
C MET A 214 8.96 9.27 -2.19
N ARG A 215 9.47 9.36 -0.95
CA ARG A 215 10.65 10.18 -0.60
C ARG A 215 11.88 9.51 -1.21
N LYS A 216 12.92 10.28 -1.49
CA LYS A 216 14.14 9.74 -2.11
C LYS A 216 14.73 8.59 -1.29
N GLU A 217 14.65 8.71 0.02
CA GLU A 217 15.12 7.72 0.99
C GLU A 217 14.32 6.42 0.93
N ALA A 218 13.00 6.50 0.74
CA ALA A 218 12.12 5.33 0.57
C ALA A 218 12.25 4.72 -0.83
N CYS A 219 12.60 5.52 -1.85
CA CYS A 219 12.87 5.03 -3.20
C CYS A 219 14.18 4.25 -3.30
N TYR A 220 15.15 4.52 -2.42
CA TYR A 220 16.43 3.81 -2.39
C TYR A 220 16.36 2.64 -1.41
N PRO A 221 16.65 1.39 -1.81
CA PRO A 221 17.21 0.99 -3.10
C PRO A 221 16.15 0.49 -4.11
N VAL A 222 14.86 0.46 -3.74
CA VAL A 222 13.75 -0.20 -4.46
C VAL A 222 13.63 0.20 -5.93
N PHE A 223 13.68 1.51 -6.23
CA PHE A 223 13.49 2.05 -7.57
C PHE A 223 14.76 2.62 -8.19
N THR A 224 15.86 2.65 -7.44
CA THR A 224 17.13 3.27 -7.85
C THR A 224 18.22 2.25 -8.15
N GLU A 225 18.17 1.07 -7.54
CA GLU A 225 19.17 0.01 -7.73
C GLU A 225 18.56 -1.15 -8.55
N PRO A 226 19.14 -1.50 -9.71
CA PRO A 226 18.61 -2.57 -10.55
C PRO A 226 18.53 -3.93 -9.86
N THR A 227 19.46 -4.19 -8.93
CA THR A 227 19.64 -5.47 -8.24
C THR A 227 18.80 -5.63 -6.98
N THR A 228 18.12 -4.58 -6.52
CA THR A 228 17.13 -4.73 -5.44
C THR A 228 16.09 -5.75 -5.86
N SER A 229 15.44 -6.41 -4.94
CA SER A 229 14.44 -7.43 -5.27
C SER A 229 13.39 -7.54 -4.19
N SER A 230 13.23 -6.50 -3.36
CA SER A 230 12.26 -6.45 -2.29
C SER A 230 11.75 -5.04 -2.06
N ILE A 231 10.59 -4.95 -1.39
CA ILE A 231 9.98 -3.71 -0.92
C ILE A 231 9.34 -4.00 0.44
N GLY A 232 9.35 -3.04 1.36
CA GLY A 232 8.63 -3.15 2.63
C GLY A 232 7.12 -3.23 2.42
N ILE A 233 6.42 -4.00 3.25
CA ILE A 233 4.95 -4.06 3.18
C ILE A 233 4.36 -2.68 3.45
N ASP A 234 4.88 -1.97 4.44
CA ASP A 234 4.57 -0.58 4.78
C ASP A 234 4.86 0.41 3.65
N GLU A 235 6.05 0.32 3.04
CA GLU A 235 6.44 1.13 1.87
C GLU A 235 5.46 0.92 0.70
N LEU A 236 5.13 -0.34 0.42
CA LEU A 236 4.22 -0.73 -0.65
C LEU A 236 2.78 -0.28 -0.37
N GLN A 237 2.30 -0.42 0.86
CA GLN A 237 0.97 0.06 1.26
C GLN A 237 0.88 1.58 1.18
N CYS A 238 1.91 2.31 1.63
CA CYS A 238 1.93 3.77 1.54
C CYS A 238 1.88 4.24 0.07
N LEU A 239 2.71 3.67 -0.80
CA LEU A 239 2.71 3.98 -2.22
C LEU A 239 1.34 3.72 -2.86
N LEU A 240 0.77 2.54 -2.62
CA LEU A 240 -0.52 2.16 -3.21
C LEU A 240 -1.68 2.97 -2.62
N LEU A 241 -1.66 3.28 -1.33
CA LEU A 241 -2.68 4.12 -0.68
C LEU A 241 -2.72 5.51 -1.31
N LYS A 242 -1.57 6.12 -1.58
CA LYS A 242 -1.52 7.43 -2.25
C LYS A 242 -2.16 7.38 -3.64
N ASN A 243 -1.87 6.33 -4.41
CA ASN A 243 -2.51 6.12 -5.71
C ASN A 243 -4.02 5.91 -5.58
N VAL A 244 -4.47 5.07 -4.63
CA VAL A 244 -5.89 4.80 -4.33
C VAL A 244 -6.64 6.10 -4.06
N LEU A 245 -6.09 6.98 -3.22
CA LEU A 245 -6.70 8.27 -2.88
C LEU A 245 -6.73 9.22 -4.08
N LEU A 246 -5.61 9.35 -4.80
CA LEU A 246 -5.51 10.21 -6.00
C LEU A 246 -6.45 9.77 -7.13
N LEU A 247 -6.75 8.46 -7.23
CA LEU A 247 -7.69 7.89 -8.19
C LEU A 247 -9.14 7.87 -7.68
N GLY A 248 -9.42 8.42 -6.50
CA GLY A 248 -10.78 8.55 -5.98
C GLY A 248 -11.43 7.24 -5.56
N VAL A 249 -10.63 6.29 -5.08
CA VAL A 249 -11.16 5.13 -4.36
C VAL A 249 -11.56 5.57 -2.94
N ASP A 250 -12.73 5.14 -2.49
CA ASP A 250 -13.25 5.38 -1.14
C ASP A 250 -12.58 4.44 -0.14
N PHE A 251 -11.49 4.91 0.49
CA PHE A 251 -10.74 4.14 1.48
C PHE A 251 -11.22 4.44 2.90
N ARG A 252 -11.80 3.44 3.57
CA ARG A 252 -12.36 3.57 4.92
C ARG A 252 -11.51 2.82 5.94
N LEU A 253 -10.69 3.56 6.66
CA LEU A 253 -9.92 3.05 7.79
C LEU A 253 -10.82 2.98 9.04
N GLY A 254 -10.63 1.95 9.87
CA GLY A 254 -11.45 1.72 11.06
C GLY A 254 -12.76 0.99 10.79
N VAL A 255 -12.96 0.52 9.55
CA VAL A 255 -14.17 -0.22 9.14
C VAL A 255 -13.85 -1.70 8.97
N GLY A 256 -14.58 -2.54 9.70
CA GLY A 256 -14.46 -4.00 9.66
C GLY A 256 -15.61 -4.66 8.93
N TYR A 257 -15.31 -5.63 8.07
CA TYR A 257 -16.31 -6.58 7.56
C TYR A 257 -16.63 -7.65 8.60
N ASN A 258 -17.91 -7.96 8.79
CA ASN A 258 -18.37 -8.98 9.73
C ASN A 258 -18.97 -10.20 9.02
N ASN A 259 -19.91 -9.96 8.10
CA ASN A 259 -20.64 -10.96 7.32
C ASN A 259 -21.28 -10.30 6.08
N ALA A 260 -21.88 -11.09 5.18
CA ALA A 260 -22.73 -10.60 4.12
C ALA A 260 -23.79 -11.62 3.72
N GLU A 261 -24.89 -11.14 3.16
CA GLU A 261 -25.95 -11.95 2.57
C GLU A 261 -26.28 -11.45 1.17
N ILE A 262 -26.62 -12.37 0.26
CA ILE A 262 -27.09 -11.98 -1.07
C ILE A 262 -28.57 -11.64 -0.96
N ARG A 263 -28.92 -10.40 -1.30
CA ARG A 263 -30.31 -9.96 -1.50
C ARG A 263 -30.58 -9.74 -2.97
N THR A 264 -31.67 -10.34 -3.44
CA THR A 264 -32.15 -10.17 -4.81
C THR A 264 -33.30 -9.18 -4.80
N ASP A 265 -33.17 -8.12 -5.59
CA ASP A 265 -34.26 -7.16 -5.77
C ASP A 265 -35.46 -7.85 -6.44
N ALA A 266 -36.65 -7.72 -5.84
CA ALA A 266 -37.84 -8.46 -6.26
C ALA A 266 -38.34 -8.08 -7.67
N ARG A 267 -37.98 -6.89 -8.17
CA ARG A 267 -38.43 -6.39 -9.48
C ARG A 267 -37.42 -6.65 -10.58
N THR A 268 -36.16 -6.30 -10.34
CA THR A 268 -35.07 -6.38 -11.32
C THR A 268 -34.36 -7.73 -11.29
N MET A 269 -34.62 -8.56 -10.28
CA MET A 269 -33.92 -9.82 -10.02
C MET A 269 -32.40 -9.68 -9.91
N ARG A 270 -31.90 -8.45 -9.68
CA ARG A 270 -30.47 -8.17 -9.53
C ARG A 270 -30.00 -8.62 -8.14
N PRO A 271 -29.02 -9.53 -8.05
CA PRO A 271 -28.41 -9.89 -6.78
C PRO A 271 -27.44 -8.79 -6.33
N THR A 272 -27.44 -8.50 -5.03
CA THR A 272 -26.51 -7.59 -4.36
C THR A 272 -26.08 -8.18 -3.03
N TRP A 273 -24.92 -7.78 -2.54
CA TRP A 273 -24.40 -8.12 -1.23
C TRP A 273 -24.86 -7.09 -0.21
N GLU A 274 -25.72 -7.47 0.72
CA GLU A 274 -25.92 -6.71 1.95
C GLU A 274 -24.82 -7.11 2.93
N VAL A 275 -23.91 -6.18 3.21
CA VAL A 275 -22.71 -6.38 4.02
C VAL A 275 -22.96 -5.85 5.42
N ASP A 276 -22.77 -6.72 6.42
CA ASP A 276 -22.69 -6.34 7.82
C ASP A 276 -21.27 -5.85 8.13
N CYS A 277 -21.14 -4.63 8.63
CA CYS A 277 -19.86 -4.01 8.94
C CYS A 277 -19.86 -3.32 10.30
N THR A 278 -18.66 -3.07 10.82
CA THR A 278 -18.43 -2.36 12.07
C THR A 278 -17.61 -1.10 11.82
N TYR A 279 -18.10 0.03 12.29
CA TYR A 279 -17.40 1.30 12.28
C TYR A 279 -16.85 1.60 13.67
N ASP A 280 -15.56 1.88 13.78
CA ASP A 280 -15.06 2.54 14.99
C ASP A 280 -15.50 4.01 15.03
N LYS A 281 -15.33 4.65 16.20
CA LYS A 281 -15.83 6.01 16.45
C LYS A 281 -15.34 7.03 15.42
N ILE A 282 -14.05 6.98 15.08
CA ILE A 282 -13.45 7.94 14.14
C ILE A 282 -14.02 7.74 12.75
N ALA A 283 -14.19 6.48 12.31
CA ALA A 283 -14.80 6.18 11.03
C ALA A 283 -16.28 6.58 11.00
N ALA A 284 -17.03 6.30 12.07
CA ALA A 284 -18.44 6.64 12.20
C ALA A 284 -18.65 8.16 12.03
N ASP A 285 -17.86 8.96 12.74
CA ASP A 285 -17.89 10.43 12.66
C ASP A 285 -17.52 10.93 11.25
N ALA A 286 -16.45 10.37 10.64
CA ALA A 286 -15.96 10.81 9.33
C ALA A 286 -16.92 10.48 8.16
N PHE A 287 -17.68 9.39 8.26
CA PHE A 287 -18.57 8.92 7.20
C PHE A 287 -20.06 9.12 7.51
N GLY A 288 -20.41 9.78 8.61
CA GLY A 288 -21.80 10.00 9.03
C GLY A 288 -22.56 8.69 9.27
N LYS A 289 -21.89 7.72 9.89
CA LYS A 289 -22.43 6.38 10.18
C LYS A 289 -22.63 6.19 11.69
N GLU A 290 -23.36 5.15 12.06
CA GLU A 290 -23.49 4.77 13.46
C GLU A 290 -22.18 4.14 13.96
N HIS A 291 -21.83 4.39 15.22
CA HIS A 291 -20.76 3.63 15.88
C HIS A 291 -21.17 2.16 15.99
N ASP A 292 -20.23 1.24 15.79
CA ASP A 292 -20.46 -0.20 15.75
C ASP A 292 -21.21 -0.68 14.50
N GLN A 293 -22.35 -1.35 14.65
CA GLN A 293 -22.95 -2.16 13.59
C GLN A 293 -23.65 -1.33 12.53
N ASN A 294 -23.31 -1.57 11.27
CA ASN A 294 -23.93 -0.94 10.10
C ASN A 294 -24.20 -1.99 9.02
N LYS A 295 -25.08 -1.66 8.09
CA LYS A 295 -25.34 -2.44 6.87
C LYS A 295 -25.14 -1.58 5.62
N GLU A 296 -24.44 -2.12 4.64
CA GLU A 296 -24.21 -1.45 3.36
C GLU A 296 -24.34 -2.41 2.18
N VAL A 297 -24.84 -1.91 1.05
CA VAL A 297 -25.12 -2.74 -0.13
C VAL A 297 -24.01 -2.58 -1.16
N PHE A 298 -23.57 -3.68 -1.78
CA PHE A 298 -22.58 -3.67 -2.85
C PHE A 298 -22.96 -4.65 -3.96
N ASP A 299 -22.53 -4.39 -5.18
CA ASP A 299 -22.72 -5.30 -6.30
C ASP A 299 -21.69 -6.44 -6.29
N VAL A 300 -20.47 -6.12 -5.83
CA VAL A 300 -19.34 -7.05 -5.81
C VAL A 300 -18.67 -7.03 -4.44
N LEU A 301 -18.40 -8.21 -3.90
CA LEU A 301 -17.65 -8.41 -2.65
C LEU A 301 -16.34 -9.15 -2.95
N ILE A 302 -15.20 -8.57 -2.54
CA ILE A 302 -13.87 -9.16 -2.74
C ILE A 302 -13.11 -9.25 -1.42
N GLY A 303 -12.74 -10.47 -1.00
CA GLY A 303 -11.91 -10.72 0.18
C GLY A 303 -10.42 -10.56 -0.09
N CYS A 304 -9.80 -9.53 0.46
CA CYS A 304 -8.36 -9.23 0.40
C CYS A 304 -7.72 -9.10 1.81
N ASP A 305 -8.34 -9.69 2.82
CA ASP A 305 -8.04 -9.54 4.25
C ASP A 305 -7.04 -10.57 4.80
N GLY A 306 -6.41 -11.32 3.89
CA GLY A 306 -5.25 -12.18 4.14
C GLY A 306 -5.60 -13.63 4.48
N PRO A 307 -4.64 -14.43 4.96
CA PRO A 307 -4.83 -15.88 5.16
C PRO A 307 -5.84 -16.25 6.26
N ARG A 308 -6.22 -15.29 7.11
CA ARG A 308 -7.29 -15.41 8.11
C ARG A 308 -8.48 -14.55 7.68
N SER A 309 -8.92 -14.79 6.45
CA SER A 309 -9.98 -14.01 5.79
C SER A 309 -11.33 -14.26 6.46
N ARG A 310 -11.97 -13.19 6.94
CA ARG A 310 -13.33 -13.21 7.47
C ARG A 310 -14.36 -13.33 6.35
N VAL A 311 -14.08 -12.74 5.17
CA VAL A 311 -14.92 -12.91 3.98
C VAL A 311 -15.02 -14.38 3.63
N ARG A 312 -13.88 -15.08 3.50
CA ARG A 312 -13.89 -16.51 3.20
C ARG A 312 -14.56 -17.34 4.29
N GLU A 313 -14.31 -17.02 5.56
CA GLU A 313 -14.90 -17.72 6.71
C GLU A 313 -16.44 -17.65 6.72
N THR A 314 -17.01 -16.50 6.37
CA THR A 314 -18.46 -16.30 6.42
C THR A 314 -19.16 -16.64 5.10
N GLN A 315 -18.43 -16.63 3.99
CA GLN A 315 -18.93 -16.90 2.65
C GLN A 315 -18.40 -18.24 2.12
N GLU A 316 -18.33 -19.25 2.99
CA GLU A 316 -17.75 -20.57 2.69
C GLU A 316 -18.37 -21.20 1.44
N ARG A 317 -19.69 -21.08 1.26
CA ARG A 317 -20.42 -21.55 0.08
C ARG A 317 -19.80 -21.07 -1.25
N TRP A 318 -19.24 -19.87 -1.26
CA TRP A 318 -18.74 -19.21 -2.48
C TRP A 318 -17.22 -19.24 -2.60
N PHE A 319 -16.50 -19.20 -1.48
CA PHE A 319 -15.04 -19.10 -1.46
C PHE A 319 -14.33 -20.37 -0.97
N GLY A 320 -15.09 -21.39 -0.58
CA GLY A 320 -14.61 -22.69 -0.09
C GLY A 320 -13.96 -22.64 1.29
N GLU A 321 -13.75 -23.81 1.88
CA GLU A 321 -13.13 -23.98 3.20
C GLU A 321 -11.71 -23.41 3.26
N VAL A 322 -11.33 -22.86 4.41
CA VAL A 322 -9.95 -22.40 4.64
C VAL A 322 -9.01 -23.60 4.74
N GLU A 323 -8.20 -23.85 3.69
CA GLU A 323 -7.13 -24.85 3.72
C GLU A 323 -6.10 -24.51 4.82
N LYS A 324 -6.12 -25.26 5.93
CA LYS A 324 -5.11 -25.20 6.98
C LYS A 324 -4.00 -26.21 6.69
N ARG A 325 -3.02 -25.85 5.86
CA ARG A 325 -1.83 -26.69 5.66
C ARG A 325 -0.98 -26.72 6.94
N LYS A 326 -0.76 -27.92 7.49
CA LYS A 326 0.10 -28.15 8.67
C LYS A 326 1.57 -28.26 8.23
N PHE A 327 2.22 -27.13 7.95
CA PHE A 327 3.68 -27.12 7.79
C PHE A 327 4.34 -27.06 9.17
N MET A 328 4.43 -28.21 9.85
CA MET A 328 4.85 -28.25 11.26
C MET A 328 6.37 -28.25 11.46
N ASP A 329 7.17 -28.57 10.43
CA ASP A 329 8.60 -28.84 10.62
C ASP A 329 9.56 -27.75 10.12
N CYS A 330 9.08 -26.77 9.36
CA CYS A 330 9.91 -25.66 8.88
C CYS A 330 9.68 -24.40 9.73
N VAL A 331 10.74 -23.88 10.34
CA VAL A 331 10.70 -22.64 11.13
C VAL A 331 11.43 -21.54 10.36
N GLY A 332 10.74 -20.43 10.12
CA GLY A 332 11.35 -19.22 9.55
C GLY A 332 11.51 -18.14 10.62
N ILE A 333 12.73 -17.66 10.83
CA ILE A 333 13.02 -16.50 11.67
C ILE A 333 13.14 -15.28 10.77
N VAL A 334 12.35 -14.26 11.05
CA VAL A 334 12.46 -12.95 10.40
C VAL A 334 13.15 -11.98 11.34
N ALA A 335 14.21 -11.33 10.85
CA ALA A 335 14.97 -10.33 11.59
C ALA A 335 15.10 -9.03 10.78
N ASN A 336 14.85 -7.91 11.46
CA ASN A 336 15.15 -6.58 10.93
C ASN A 336 16.44 -6.08 11.57
N VAL A 337 17.46 -5.84 10.75
CA VAL A 337 18.83 -5.52 11.16
C VAL A 337 19.08 -4.04 10.97
N ARG A 338 19.53 -3.37 12.03
CA ARG A 338 19.85 -1.94 11.98
C ARG A 338 21.06 -1.71 11.08
N LYS A 339 20.97 -0.70 10.22
CA LYS A 339 22.09 -0.26 9.37
C LYS A 339 23.21 0.33 10.22
N VAL A 340 24.44 0.20 9.74
CA VAL A 340 25.64 0.77 10.36
C VAL A 340 26.35 1.71 9.39
N GLY A 341 27.05 2.71 9.92
CA GLY A 341 27.74 3.70 9.09
C GLY A 341 28.92 3.14 8.30
N LYS A 342 29.35 3.85 7.26
CA LYS A 342 30.46 3.48 6.37
C LYS A 342 31.74 3.08 7.11
N LYS A 343 32.10 3.82 8.18
CA LYS A 343 33.27 3.51 9.02
C LYS A 343 33.14 2.11 9.65
N ARG A 344 31.98 1.82 10.24
CA ARG A 344 31.72 0.52 10.89
C ARG A 344 31.69 -0.63 9.88
N LEU A 345 31.17 -0.41 8.68
CA LEU A 345 31.22 -1.41 7.60
C LEU A 345 32.66 -1.76 7.22
N LYS A 346 33.54 -0.76 7.11
CA LYS A 346 34.98 -1.01 6.87
C LYS A 346 35.64 -1.79 8.00
N GLU A 347 35.34 -1.46 9.26
CA GLU A 347 35.81 -2.21 10.44
C GLU A 347 35.32 -3.68 10.43
N MET A 348 34.18 -3.95 9.81
CA MET A 348 33.60 -5.29 9.65
C MET A 348 34.13 -6.03 8.41
N GLY A 349 35.09 -5.46 7.66
CA GLY A 349 35.70 -6.10 6.50
C GLY A 349 35.03 -5.79 5.16
N PHE A 350 34.04 -4.90 5.11
CA PHE A 350 33.49 -4.41 3.84
C PHE A 350 34.40 -3.31 3.28
N GLU A 351 35.29 -3.67 2.34
CA GLU A 351 36.36 -2.82 1.78
C GLU A 351 35.90 -1.41 1.41
N TYR A 352 34.79 -1.30 0.66
CA TYR A 352 34.25 -0.01 0.20
C TYR A 352 33.32 0.67 1.22
N GLY A 353 33.11 0.05 2.38
CA GLY A 353 32.14 0.48 3.39
C GLY A 353 30.71 0.45 2.86
N GLN A 354 30.40 -0.54 2.03
CA GLN A 354 29.07 -0.78 1.47
C GLN A 354 28.52 -2.09 2.03
N GLU A 355 27.24 -2.10 2.34
CA GLU A 355 26.53 -3.32 2.73
C GLU A 355 26.43 -4.27 1.54
N PRO A 356 26.29 -5.59 1.78
CA PRO A 356 26.01 -6.53 0.71
C PRO A 356 24.70 -6.15 -0.01
N GLY A 357 24.63 -6.52 -1.29
CA GLY A 357 23.37 -6.49 -2.05
C GLY A 357 22.41 -7.56 -1.56
N ASP A 358 21.27 -7.68 -2.24
CA ASP A 358 20.30 -8.72 -1.95
C ASP A 358 20.92 -10.13 -2.12
N MET A 359 20.63 -11.02 -1.19
CA MET A 359 21.09 -12.41 -1.19
C MET A 359 19.92 -13.35 -0.95
N ASN A 360 19.82 -14.39 -1.77
CA ASN A 360 18.90 -15.50 -1.56
C ASN A 360 19.69 -16.80 -1.75
N ARG A 361 20.04 -17.45 -0.64
CA ARG A 361 20.90 -18.64 -0.63
C ARG A 361 20.19 -19.81 0.04
N THR A 362 20.33 -20.98 -0.57
CA THR A 362 19.88 -22.27 -0.03
C THR A 362 21.09 -23.18 0.21
N LYS A 363 21.06 -23.98 1.28
CA LYS A 363 22.15 -24.89 1.67
C LYS A 363 22.48 -25.92 0.59
N MET A 364 21.47 -26.32 -0.18
CA MET A 364 21.63 -27.24 -1.30
C MET A 364 22.58 -26.71 -2.38
N VAL A 365 22.54 -25.41 -2.67
CA VAL A 365 23.33 -24.77 -3.73
C VAL A 365 24.63 -24.19 -3.18
N PHE A 366 24.61 -23.58 -2.00
CA PHE A 366 25.74 -22.82 -1.44
C PHE A 366 26.42 -23.54 -0.28
N LYS A 367 26.78 -24.82 -0.45
CA LYS A 367 27.27 -25.69 0.64
C LYS A 367 28.41 -25.07 1.47
N ASP A 368 29.41 -24.49 0.83
CA ASP A 368 30.57 -23.92 1.53
C ASP A 368 30.20 -22.68 2.38
N PHE A 369 29.28 -21.85 1.89
CA PHE A 369 28.76 -20.71 2.64
C PHE A 369 28.06 -21.14 3.93
N PHE A 370 27.20 -22.16 3.85
CA PHE A 370 26.50 -22.68 5.03
C PHE A 370 27.43 -23.47 5.95
N LYS A 371 28.44 -24.17 5.40
CA LYS A 371 29.49 -24.83 6.20
C LYS A 371 30.29 -23.81 7.00
N GLN A 372 30.59 -22.65 6.42
CA GLN A 372 31.26 -21.56 7.13
C GLN A 372 30.40 -21.04 8.29
N ILE A 373 29.09 -20.82 8.08
CA ILE A 373 28.17 -20.42 9.16
C ILE A 373 28.14 -21.48 10.28
N GLU A 374 28.09 -22.76 9.92
CA GLU A 374 28.10 -23.86 10.89
C GLU A 374 29.40 -23.86 11.71
N GLN A 375 30.54 -23.61 11.07
CA GLN A 375 31.86 -23.54 11.73
C GLN A 375 32.04 -22.30 12.62
N THR A 376 31.58 -21.13 12.19
CA THR A 376 31.81 -19.86 12.89
C THR A 376 30.73 -19.53 13.91
N ALA A 377 29.46 -19.82 13.60
CA ALA A 377 28.30 -19.50 14.42
C ALA A 377 27.75 -20.72 15.18
N GLY A 378 28.17 -21.94 14.83
CA GLY A 378 27.65 -23.17 15.44
C GLY A 378 26.20 -23.47 15.07
N ALA A 379 25.67 -22.85 14.01
CA ALA A 379 24.26 -22.85 13.63
C ALA A 379 24.02 -23.62 12.31
N ASP A 380 23.10 -24.58 12.33
CA ASP A 380 22.64 -25.32 11.15
C ASP A 380 21.34 -24.73 10.57
N ILE A 381 21.50 -23.91 9.53
CA ILE A 381 20.40 -23.28 8.80
C ILE A 381 20.31 -23.79 7.35
N GLU A 382 19.09 -23.90 6.83
CA GLU A 382 18.78 -24.39 5.48
C GLU A 382 18.75 -23.26 4.45
N ASN A 383 18.16 -22.12 4.80
CA ASN A 383 18.04 -20.96 3.91
C ASN A 383 18.46 -19.68 4.63
N LEU A 384 19.07 -18.76 3.88
CA LEU A 384 19.37 -17.39 4.29
C LEU A 384 18.96 -16.44 3.17
N ILE A 385 18.04 -15.53 3.49
CA ILE A 385 17.65 -14.42 2.63
C ILE A 385 18.06 -13.13 3.33
N TYR A 386 18.72 -12.24 2.61
CA TYR A 386 19.07 -10.89 3.05
C TYR A 386 18.62 -9.90 2.00
N TYR A 387 17.88 -8.88 2.41
CA TYR A 387 17.47 -7.77 1.58
C TYR A 387 18.04 -6.47 2.12
N LYS A 388 18.75 -5.76 1.24
CA LYS A 388 19.19 -4.40 1.50
C LYS A 388 17.98 -3.47 1.39
N ALA A 389 17.90 -2.55 2.33
CA ALA A 389 16.72 -1.70 2.48
C ALA A 389 17.11 -0.31 2.98
N SER A 390 16.15 0.63 2.91
CA SER A 390 16.38 2.05 3.20
C SER A 390 16.79 2.28 4.65
N LEU A 391 16.08 1.66 5.60
CA LEU A 391 16.15 2.01 7.02
C LEU A 391 16.68 0.89 7.92
N HIS A 392 16.28 -0.35 7.63
CA HIS A 392 16.76 -1.56 8.28
C HIS A 392 16.87 -2.64 7.22
N ASN A 393 17.97 -3.39 7.21
CA ASN A 393 18.07 -4.55 6.33
C ASN A 393 17.14 -5.65 6.85
N TYR A 394 16.66 -6.48 5.94
CA TYR A 394 15.69 -7.52 6.28
C TYR A 394 16.31 -8.89 6.04
N THR A 395 16.12 -9.81 6.97
CA THR A 395 16.72 -11.15 6.88
C THR A 395 15.71 -12.22 7.24
N ILE A 396 15.71 -13.31 6.46
CA ILE A 396 15.01 -14.54 6.79
C ILE A 396 16.06 -15.64 6.97
N LEU A 397 16.02 -16.29 8.13
CA LEU A 397 16.81 -17.48 8.44
C LEU A 397 15.87 -18.67 8.57
N VAL A 398 16.21 -19.79 7.97
CA VAL A 398 15.44 -21.04 8.12
C VAL A 398 16.29 -22.06 8.86
N PRO A 399 16.33 -22.02 10.20
CA PRO A 399 17.04 -23.00 11.01
C PRO A 399 16.33 -24.34 11.06
N LYS A 400 17.09 -25.42 11.25
CA LYS A 400 16.49 -26.70 11.66
C LYS A 400 15.98 -26.59 13.09
N ARG A 401 14.84 -27.23 13.37
CA ARG A 401 14.26 -27.26 14.72
C ARG A 401 15.24 -27.81 15.77
N ALA A 402 15.99 -28.87 15.44
CA ALA A 402 16.99 -29.44 16.34
C ALA A 402 18.12 -28.45 16.68
N ASP A 403 18.49 -27.58 15.73
CA ASP A 403 19.50 -26.54 15.95
C ASP A 403 18.98 -25.45 16.91
N LEU A 404 17.72 -25.05 16.77
CA LEU A 404 17.11 -24.12 17.72
C LEU A 404 17.15 -24.67 19.16
N VAL A 405 16.79 -25.94 19.33
CA VAL A 405 16.83 -26.61 20.65
C VAL A 405 18.26 -26.71 21.19
N LYS A 406 19.25 -27.03 20.34
CA LYS A 406 20.68 -27.03 20.69
C LYS A 406 21.14 -25.66 21.23
N HIS A 407 20.59 -24.56 20.71
CA HIS A 407 20.88 -23.19 21.16
C HIS A 407 19.95 -22.70 22.28
N GLY A 408 19.20 -23.60 22.94
CA GLY A 408 18.37 -23.29 24.10
C GLY A 408 17.07 -22.55 23.79
N LEU A 409 16.66 -22.48 22.52
CA LEU A 409 15.36 -22.00 22.08
C LEU A 409 14.32 -23.13 22.18
N SER A 410 13.07 -22.78 22.47
CA SER A 410 11.99 -23.76 22.64
C SER A 410 11.69 -24.56 21.37
N GLY A 411 12.00 -24.02 20.18
CA GLY A 411 11.66 -24.59 18.88
C GLY A 411 10.15 -24.71 18.63
N LYS A 412 9.31 -24.21 19.55
CA LYS A 412 7.85 -24.28 19.45
C LYS A 412 7.35 -23.25 18.44
N VAL A 413 6.40 -23.67 17.61
CA VAL A 413 5.71 -22.78 16.67
C VAL A 413 4.40 -22.38 17.32
N TYR A 414 4.23 -21.07 17.52
CA TYR A 414 3.02 -20.50 18.11
C TYR A 414 2.30 -19.64 17.09
N THR A 415 0.98 -19.57 17.19
CA THR A 415 0.25 -18.48 16.52
C THR A 415 0.61 -17.14 17.16
N PHE A 416 0.40 -16.06 16.42
CA PHE A 416 0.64 -14.70 16.93
C PHE A 416 -0.16 -14.39 18.21
N ALA A 417 -1.37 -14.95 18.37
CA ALA A 417 -2.19 -14.76 19.57
C ALA A 417 -1.60 -15.52 20.77
N GLN A 418 -1.31 -16.82 20.59
CA GLN A 418 -0.68 -17.66 21.62
C GLN A 418 0.65 -17.07 22.11
N GLY A 419 1.48 -16.52 21.21
CA GLY A 419 2.74 -15.87 21.60
C GLY A 419 2.57 -14.58 22.42
N ARG A 420 1.40 -13.92 22.35
CA ARG A 420 1.08 -12.76 23.19
C ARG A 420 0.47 -13.14 24.54
N GLU A 421 -0.19 -14.28 24.63
CA GLU A 421 -0.76 -14.84 25.86
C GLU A 421 0.32 -15.42 26.80
N THR A 422 1.50 -15.76 26.29
CA THR A 422 2.65 -16.20 27.11
C THR A 422 3.09 -15.10 28.08
N ALA A 423 3.43 -15.49 29.31
CA ALA A 423 4.00 -14.61 30.33
C ALA A 423 5.14 -13.75 29.76
N ALA A 424 5.11 -12.45 30.07
CA ALA A 424 5.99 -11.46 29.46
C ALA A 424 7.47 -11.81 29.62
N ASP A 425 7.86 -12.33 30.79
CA ASP A 425 9.25 -12.68 31.10
C ASP A 425 9.76 -13.84 30.24
N ALA A 426 9.00 -14.95 30.15
CA ALA A 426 9.36 -16.08 29.31
C ALA A 426 9.48 -15.69 27.83
N ARG A 427 8.59 -14.81 27.35
CA ARG A 427 8.65 -14.26 25.99
C ARG A 427 9.89 -13.37 25.79
N ASN A 428 10.23 -12.54 26.77
CA ASN A 428 11.39 -11.65 26.70
C ASN A 428 12.71 -12.42 26.71
N GLU A 429 12.80 -13.48 27.53
CA GLU A 429 13.95 -14.39 27.57
C GLU A 429 14.14 -15.11 26.23
N GLU A 430 13.08 -15.72 25.69
CA GLU A 430 13.13 -16.38 24.37
C GLU A 430 13.53 -15.38 23.26
N LYS A 431 13.02 -14.15 23.31
CA LYS A 431 13.38 -13.08 22.37
C LYS A 431 14.86 -12.68 22.49
N ALA A 432 15.43 -12.69 23.70
CA ALA A 432 16.85 -12.42 23.91
C ALA A 432 17.73 -13.51 23.31
N LYS A 433 17.37 -14.79 23.52
CA LYS A 433 18.03 -15.95 22.90
C LYS A 433 17.95 -15.89 21.36
N LEU A 434 16.78 -15.54 20.82
CA LEU A 434 16.58 -15.40 19.38
C LEU A 434 17.46 -14.30 18.78
N LYS A 435 17.57 -13.15 19.45
CA LYS A 435 18.47 -12.06 19.04
C LYS A 435 19.93 -12.49 19.06
N ASP A 436 20.35 -13.25 20.06
CA ASP A 436 21.73 -13.76 20.15
C ASP A 436 22.03 -14.76 19.04
N TYR A 437 21.12 -15.70 18.78
CA TYR A 437 21.21 -16.64 17.67
C TYR A 437 21.35 -15.91 16.32
N CYS A 438 20.44 -14.97 16.02
CA CYS A 438 20.54 -14.17 14.78
C CYS A 438 21.85 -13.38 14.70
N ARG A 439 22.34 -12.82 15.81
CA ARG A 439 23.62 -12.08 15.83
C ARG A 439 24.80 -12.97 15.47
N LYS A 440 24.83 -14.21 15.95
CA LYS A 440 25.90 -15.17 15.62
C LYS A 440 25.87 -15.54 14.13
N VAL A 441 24.70 -15.80 13.58
CA VAL A 441 24.52 -16.18 12.17
C VAL A 441 24.86 -15.04 11.20
N LEU A 442 24.58 -13.79 11.58
CA LEU A 442 24.73 -12.62 10.69
C LEU A 442 26.05 -11.86 10.85
N LYS A 443 26.91 -12.26 11.79
CA LYS A 443 28.25 -11.70 11.97
C LYS A 443 29.20 -12.30 10.96
#